data_AF-A0A9N7N9J4-F1
#
_entry.id   AF-A0A9N7N9J4-F1
#
_cell.length_a   1.000
_cell.length_b   1.000
_cell.length_c   1.000
_cell.angle_alpha   90.00
_cell.angle_beta   90.00
_cell.angle_gamma   90.00
#
_symmetry.space_group_name_H-M   'P 1'
#
loop_
_entity.id
_entity.type
_entity.pdbx_description
1 polymer ?
#
loop_
_entity_poly.entity_id
_entity_poly.type
_entity_poly.pdbx_seq_one_letter_code
_entity_poly.pdbx_strand_id
1 'polypeptide(L)'
;MDHSHWFTSTQVLTSLILPILIVSSFLFPITTSQESPFLYKICKNDSAGSYTQTDPFAKNLKNVLDDLVDQTPKHDGLKKKASKSARMFAQGSAVEKKENATIYGMAQCGRDLSSGNCTSCLDYAINVLPAFTATTSPVGGRTLTGSCTVRYETYVFLDGTTKKKAVNVKMVA
;
A
#
# COMPACT_ATOMS: atom_id res chain seq x y z
N MET A 1 -6.33 49.02 -67.52
CA MET A 1 -5.12 48.26 -67.19
C MET A 1 -5.50 47.19 -66.17
N ASP A 2 -5.15 45.95 -66.51
CA ASP A 2 -5.30 44.70 -65.78
C ASP A 2 -4.27 44.57 -64.64
N HIS A 3 -4.63 43.93 -63.51
CA HIS A 3 -3.75 43.09 -62.68
C HIS A 3 -4.58 42.16 -61.76
N SER A 4 -4.99 41.04 -62.35
CA SER A 4 -4.98 39.65 -61.83
C SER A 4 -4.45 39.31 -60.40
N HIS A 5 -5.28 38.50 -59.71
CA HIS A 5 -5.02 37.25 -58.97
C HIS A 5 -3.95 37.17 -57.86
N TRP A 6 -4.36 36.97 -56.60
CA TRP A 6 -4.24 35.68 -55.87
C TRP A 6 -4.63 35.83 -54.37
N PHE A 7 -5.83 35.40 -53.97
CA PHE A 7 -6.09 35.07 -52.56
C PHE A 7 -6.93 33.78 -52.56
N THR A 8 -6.22 32.68 -52.79
CA THR A 8 -6.76 31.32 -52.80
C THR A 8 -6.47 30.62 -51.47
N SER A 9 -7.51 29.94 -50.96
CA SER A 9 -7.47 28.70 -50.17
C SER A 9 -6.97 28.67 -48.70
N THR A 10 -6.34 29.69 -48.13
CA THR A 10 -5.79 29.55 -46.75
C THR A 10 -6.73 29.93 -45.61
N GLN A 11 -7.83 30.65 -45.84
CA GLN A 11 -8.72 31.12 -44.76
C GLN A 11 -9.83 30.13 -44.35
N VAL A 12 -10.19 29.17 -45.21
CA VAL A 12 -11.23 28.18 -44.87
C VAL A 12 -10.63 26.92 -44.24
N LEU A 13 -9.35 26.63 -44.50
CA LEU A 13 -8.66 25.46 -43.95
C LEU A 13 -8.35 25.59 -42.46
N THR A 14 -8.16 26.80 -41.92
CA THR A 14 -7.79 26.99 -40.50
C THR A 14 -8.97 26.89 -39.54
N SER A 15 -10.22 27.09 -40.01
CA SER A 15 -11.42 26.96 -39.16
C SER A 15 -11.89 25.51 -38.93
N LEU A 16 -11.45 24.55 -39.75
CA LEU A 16 -11.83 23.14 -39.62
C LEU A 16 -10.88 22.31 -38.75
N ILE A 17 -9.71 22.85 -38.39
CA ILE A 17 -8.65 22.09 -37.68
C ILE A 17 -8.64 22.42 -36.18
N LEU A 18 -9.18 23.56 -35.76
CA LEU A 18 -9.25 23.95 -34.35
C LEU A 18 -10.16 23.07 -33.45
N PRO A 19 -11.30 22.51 -33.91
CA PRO A 19 -12.06 21.58 -33.08
C PRO A 19 -11.42 20.19 -33.00
N ILE A 20 -10.54 19.80 -33.93
CA ILE A 20 -9.96 18.46 -33.99
C ILE A 20 -8.86 18.25 -32.94
N LEU A 21 -8.10 19.31 -32.59
CA LEU A 21 -7.08 19.23 -31.52
C LEU A 21 -7.69 19.23 -30.11
N ILE A 22 -8.92 19.70 -29.95
CA ILE A 22 -9.63 19.70 -28.66
C ILE A 22 -10.30 18.34 -28.43
N VAL A 23 -10.73 17.62 -29.48
CA VAL A 23 -11.37 16.31 -29.33
C VAL A 23 -10.35 15.17 -29.14
N SER A 24 -9.11 15.30 -29.64
CA SER A 24 -8.06 14.28 -29.42
C SER A 24 -7.52 14.23 -27.99
N SER A 25 -7.72 15.29 -27.20
CA SER A 25 -7.36 15.33 -25.77
C SER A 25 -8.42 14.66 -24.87
N PHE A 26 -9.59 14.30 -25.40
CA PHE A 26 -10.65 13.56 -24.68
C PHE A 26 -10.62 12.03 -24.87
N LEU A 27 -9.65 11.48 -25.62
CA LEU A 27 -9.42 10.02 -25.71
C LEU A 27 -8.23 9.53 -24.92
N PHE A 28 -7.46 10.42 -24.29
CA PHE A 28 -6.61 10.00 -23.20
C PHE A 28 -7.52 9.85 -21.99
N PRO A 29 -7.76 8.64 -21.46
CA PRO A 29 -8.28 8.55 -20.11
C PRO A 29 -7.38 9.44 -19.27
N ILE A 30 -7.98 10.28 -18.43
CA ILE A 30 -7.26 10.85 -17.30
C ILE A 30 -6.83 9.61 -16.51
N THR A 31 -5.67 9.03 -16.86
CA THR A 31 -4.86 8.31 -15.90
C THR A 31 -4.66 9.37 -14.85
N THR A 32 -5.46 9.28 -13.79
CA THR A 32 -5.18 9.97 -12.54
C THR A 32 -3.69 9.77 -12.36
N SER A 33 -2.94 10.87 -12.46
CA SER A 33 -1.51 10.87 -12.20
C SER A 33 -1.34 10.02 -10.95
N GLN A 34 -0.64 8.90 -11.11
CA GLN A 34 -0.26 8.07 -9.99
C GLN A 34 0.65 8.96 -9.14
N GLU A 35 0.02 9.75 -8.27
CA GLU A 35 0.69 10.41 -7.17
C GLU A 35 1.46 9.30 -6.50
N SER A 36 2.77 9.52 -6.39
CA SER A 36 3.73 8.68 -5.71
C SER A 36 3.03 7.88 -4.62
N PRO A 37 2.86 6.55 -4.77
CA PRO A 37 1.94 5.77 -3.93
C PRO A 37 2.43 5.60 -2.48
N PHE A 38 3.48 6.33 -2.08
CA PHE A 38 3.94 6.42 -0.71
C PHE A 38 3.94 7.85 -0.23
N LEU A 39 3.32 8.04 0.92
CA LEU A 39 3.60 9.19 1.75
C LEU A 39 4.84 8.93 2.61
N TYR A 40 4.99 7.71 3.16
CA TYR A 40 6.22 7.26 3.85
C TYR A 40 6.20 5.76 4.21
N LYS A 41 7.38 5.17 4.37
CA LYS A 41 7.61 3.80 4.89
C LYS A 41 8.43 3.89 6.18
N ILE A 42 7.99 3.24 7.25
CA ILE A 42 8.71 3.19 8.54
C ILE A 42 9.11 1.76 8.84
N CYS A 43 10.40 1.54 9.04
CA CYS A 43 10.95 0.34 9.65
C CYS A 43 11.24 0.64 11.13
N LYS A 44 10.73 -0.18 12.05
CA LYS A 44 11.04 -0.04 13.46
C LYS A 44 12.01 -1.15 13.87
N ASN A 45 13.24 -0.73 14.17
CA ASN A 45 14.22 -1.56 14.85
C ASN A 45 14.14 -1.16 16.32
N ASP A 46 13.36 -1.87 17.12
CA ASP A 46 13.39 -1.67 18.56
C ASP A 46 14.76 -2.11 19.12
N SER A 47 15.06 -1.78 20.38
CA SER A 47 16.14 -2.42 21.15
C SER A 47 16.00 -3.95 21.28
N ALA A 48 14.94 -4.54 20.69
CA ALA A 48 14.78 -5.97 20.45
C ALA A 48 15.65 -6.49 19.27
N GLY A 49 16.36 -5.61 18.57
CA GLY A 49 17.27 -5.97 17.48
C GLY A 49 16.58 -6.07 16.13
N SER A 50 17.40 -6.17 15.09
CA SER A 50 17.00 -6.45 13.71
C SER A 50 17.43 -7.87 13.39
N TYR A 51 16.56 -8.69 12.80
CA TYR A 51 16.93 -10.07 12.44
C TYR A 51 17.64 -10.12 11.10
N THR A 52 18.66 -10.98 11.01
CA THR A 52 19.29 -11.32 9.73
C THR A 52 18.33 -12.20 8.93
N GLN A 53 18.47 -12.21 7.61
CA GLN A 53 17.57 -12.96 6.73
C GLN A 53 17.68 -14.49 6.92
N THR A 54 18.72 -14.96 7.61
CA THR A 54 18.92 -16.36 8.02
C THR A 54 18.18 -16.73 9.31
N ASP A 55 17.61 -15.76 10.03
CA ASP A 55 16.88 -15.99 11.27
C ASP A 55 15.54 -16.70 11.01
N PRO A 56 15.21 -17.79 11.73
CA PRO A 56 13.91 -18.44 11.65
C PRO A 56 12.73 -17.49 11.85
N PHE A 57 12.86 -16.51 12.74
CA PHE A 57 11.87 -15.48 12.99
C PHE A 57 11.63 -14.62 11.76
N ALA A 58 12.68 -14.18 11.04
CA ALA A 58 12.56 -13.38 9.83
C ALA A 58 11.76 -14.12 8.74
N LYS A 59 12.11 -15.39 8.49
CA LYS A 59 11.41 -16.24 7.53
C LYS A 59 9.95 -16.47 7.93
N ASN A 60 9.71 -16.74 9.21
CA ASN A 60 8.37 -17.03 9.69
C ASN A 60 7.48 -15.77 9.79
N LEU A 61 8.07 -14.61 10.08
CA LEU A 61 7.38 -13.32 10.11
C LEU A 61 6.75 -13.01 8.76
N LYS A 62 7.48 -13.21 7.66
CA LYS A 62 6.93 -13.02 6.31
C LYS A 62 5.68 -13.89 6.09
N ASN A 63 5.77 -15.18 6.43
CA ASN A 63 4.65 -16.12 6.25
C ASN A 63 3.45 -15.76 7.13
N VAL A 64 3.70 -15.35 8.37
CA VAL A 64 2.68 -14.90 9.31
C VAL A 64 2.01 -13.61 8.83
N LEU A 65 2.77 -12.68 8.26
CA LEU A 65 2.23 -11.45 7.68
C LEU A 65 1.45 -11.69 6.39
N ASP A 66 1.92 -12.60 5.53
CA ASP A 66 1.15 -13.03 4.36
C ASP A 66 -0.20 -13.62 4.79
N ASP A 67 -0.21 -14.50 5.79
CA ASP A 67 -1.44 -15.11 6.33
C ASP A 67 -2.35 -14.10 7.06
N LEU A 68 -1.77 -13.16 7.78
CA LEU A 68 -2.53 -12.16 8.52
C LEU A 68 -3.16 -11.13 7.58
N VAL A 69 -2.38 -10.61 6.63
CA VAL A 69 -2.76 -9.43 5.85
C VAL A 69 -3.43 -9.81 4.53
N ASP A 70 -3.02 -10.91 3.90
CA ASP A 70 -3.59 -11.38 2.64
C ASP A 70 -4.67 -12.44 2.83
N GLN A 71 -5.42 -12.73 1.78
CA GLN A 71 -6.44 -13.76 1.78
C GLN A 71 -5.79 -15.14 1.72
N THR A 72 -5.90 -15.92 2.79
CA THR A 72 -5.57 -17.35 2.74
C THR A 72 -6.84 -18.18 2.65
N PRO A 73 -6.77 -19.43 2.16
CA PRO A 73 -7.94 -20.32 2.09
C PRO A 73 -8.63 -20.56 3.43
N LYS A 74 -7.98 -20.20 4.56
CA LYS A 74 -8.44 -20.46 5.91
C LYS A 74 -9.23 -19.31 6.52
N HIS A 75 -8.96 -18.06 6.12
CA HIS A 75 -9.69 -16.89 6.63
C HIS A 75 -9.53 -15.67 5.72
N ASP A 76 -10.51 -14.77 5.80
CA ASP A 76 -10.40 -13.45 5.20
C ASP A 76 -9.27 -12.67 5.91
N GLY A 77 -8.23 -12.31 5.16
CA GLY A 77 -7.13 -11.46 5.63
C GLY A 77 -7.56 -10.03 5.95
N LEU A 78 -6.68 -9.27 6.61
CA LEU A 78 -6.95 -7.89 6.99
C LEU A 78 -7.33 -7.02 5.79
N LYS A 79 -6.72 -7.25 4.62
CA LYS A 79 -7.08 -6.57 3.37
C LYS A 79 -8.57 -6.66 3.07
N LYS A 80 -9.08 -7.88 2.94
CA LYS A 80 -10.48 -8.15 2.58
C LYS A 80 -11.44 -7.67 3.67
N LYS A 81 -11.09 -7.87 4.93
CA LYS A 81 -11.89 -7.40 6.07
C LYS A 81 -11.99 -5.88 6.09
N ALA A 82 -10.89 -5.17 5.86
CA ALA A 82 -10.88 -3.71 5.81
C ALA A 82 -11.76 -3.22 4.66
N SER A 83 -11.55 -3.71 3.44
CA SER A 83 -12.28 -3.27 2.24
C SER A 83 -13.79 -3.52 2.28
N LYS A 84 -14.24 -4.52 3.06
CA LYS A 84 -15.66 -4.86 3.21
C LYS A 84 -16.32 -4.26 4.46
N SER A 85 -15.55 -3.64 5.35
CA SER A 85 -16.07 -3.08 6.59
C SER A 85 -16.58 -1.64 6.39
N ALA A 86 -17.65 -1.26 7.10
CA ALA A 86 -18.18 0.11 7.07
C ALA A 86 -17.18 1.17 7.56
N ARG A 87 -16.19 0.76 8.37
CA ARG A 87 -15.13 1.64 8.89
C ARG A 87 -13.88 1.65 8.01
N MET A 88 -13.87 0.85 6.94
CA MET A 88 -12.71 0.65 6.07
C MET A 88 -11.43 0.30 6.85
N PHE A 89 -11.60 -0.52 7.90
CA PHE A 89 -10.57 -0.84 8.89
C PHE A 89 -10.71 -2.29 9.34
N ALA A 90 -9.57 -2.97 9.51
CA ALA A 90 -9.49 -4.28 10.15
C ALA A 90 -8.23 -4.39 11.00
N GLN A 91 -8.31 -5.19 12.05
CA GLN A 91 -7.20 -5.55 12.91
C GLN A 91 -7.21 -7.04 13.22
N GLY A 92 -6.06 -7.58 13.60
CA GLY A 92 -5.92 -8.97 14.00
C GLY A 92 -4.54 -9.26 14.55
N SER A 93 -4.36 -10.52 14.95
CA SER A 93 -3.08 -11.03 15.41
C SER A 93 -2.88 -12.45 14.94
N ALA A 94 -1.62 -12.81 14.70
CA ALA A 94 -1.23 -14.16 14.36
C ALA A 94 -0.01 -14.58 15.21
N VAL A 95 0.06 -15.87 15.54
CA VAL A 95 1.12 -16.43 16.38
C VAL A 95 2.15 -17.11 15.49
N GLU A 96 3.40 -16.67 15.59
CA GLU A 96 4.55 -17.39 15.10
C GLU A 96 4.84 -18.54 16.08
N LYS A 97 4.61 -19.77 15.61
CA LYS A 97 4.59 -20.96 16.48
C LYS A 97 5.98 -21.39 16.94
N LYS A 98 7.03 -21.08 16.18
CA LYS A 98 8.38 -21.59 16.44
C LYS A 98 9.06 -20.84 17.59
N GLU A 99 8.90 -19.52 17.62
CA GLU A 99 9.49 -18.59 18.57
C GLU A 99 8.46 -18.11 19.61
N ASN A 100 7.24 -18.64 19.57
CA ASN A 100 6.13 -18.28 20.47
C ASN A 100 5.88 -16.75 20.52
N ALA A 101 6.00 -16.10 19.36
CA ALA A 101 5.84 -14.67 19.22
C ALA A 101 4.47 -14.34 18.64
N THR A 102 3.83 -13.29 19.14
CA THR A 102 2.55 -12.80 18.58
C THR A 102 2.80 -11.54 17.77
N ILE A 103 2.33 -11.54 16.52
CA ILE A 103 2.35 -10.39 15.63
C ILE A 103 0.97 -9.79 15.59
N TYR A 104 0.86 -8.50 15.85
CA TYR A 104 -0.36 -7.72 15.76
C TYR A 104 -0.32 -6.89 14.49
N GLY A 105 -1.45 -6.76 13.80
CA GLY A 105 -1.54 -6.00 12.56
C GLY A 105 -2.86 -5.26 12.38
N MET A 106 -2.81 -4.18 11.59
CA MET A 106 -3.99 -3.48 11.09
C MET A 106 -3.86 -3.16 9.61
N ALA A 107 -5.02 -3.03 8.96
CA ALA A 107 -5.16 -2.46 7.62
C ALA A 107 -6.28 -1.42 7.65
N GLN A 108 -6.05 -0.26 7.04
CA GLN A 108 -7.02 0.82 6.97
C GLN A 108 -6.99 1.49 5.60
N CYS A 109 -8.16 1.83 5.07
CA CYS A 109 -8.34 2.63 3.87
C CYS A 109 -9.04 3.96 4.19
N GLY A 110 -8.88 4.94 3.32
CA GLY A 110 -9.71 6.14 3.26
C GLY A 110 -11.18 5.75 3.07
N ARG A 111 -12.09 6.42 3.80
CA ARG A 111 -13.53 6.09 3.82
C ARG A 111 -14.27 6.48 2.54
N ASP A 112 -13.61 7.23 1.69
CA ASP A 112 -14.04 7.71 0.38
C ASP A 112 -13.76 6.70 -0.75
N LEU A 113 -12.98 5.65 -0.49
CA LEU A 113 -12.63 4.65 -1.50
C LEU A 113 -13.73 3.60 -1.69
N SER A 114 -13.82 3.08 -2.92
CA SER A 114 -14.57 1.85 -3.19
C SER A 114 -13.85 0.63 -2.58
N SER A 115 -14.57 -0.48 -2.39
CA SER A 115 -13.96 -1.74 -1.93
C SER A 115 -12.83 -2.21 -2.87
N GLY A 116 -12.98 -2.00 -4.18
CA GLY A 116 -11.95 -2.35 -5.18
C GLY A 116 -10.69 -1.49 -5.01
N ASN A 117 -10.86 -0.17 -4.96
CA ASN A 117 -9.74 0.76 -4.79
C ASN A 117 -9.03 0.56 -3.45
N CYS A 118 -9.77 0.27 -2.38
CA CYS A 118 -9.20 -0.09 -1.09
C CYS A 118 -8.37 -1.38 -1.17
N THR A 119 -8.88 -2.40 -1.86
CA THR A 119 -8.15 -3.67 -2.06
C THR A 119 -6.84 -3.41 -2.80
N SER A 120 -6.87 -2.70 -3.93
CA SER A 120 -5.68 -2.37 -4.73
C SER A 120 -4.67 -1.51 -3.97
N CYS A 121 -5.14 -0.54 -3.18
CA CYS A 121 -4.26 0.26 -2.34
C CYS A 121 -3.55 -0.60 -1.29
N LEU A 122 -4.32 -1.45 -0.59
CA LEU A 122 -3.76 -2.33 0.43
C LEU A 122 -2.80 -3.35 -0.18
N ASP A 123 -3.09 -3.91 -1.35
CA ASP A 123 -2.16 -4.78 -2.10
C ASP A 123 -0.83 -4.07 -2.35
N TYR A 124 -0.89 -2.84 -2.84
CA TYR A 124 0.30 -2.04 -3.02
C TYR A 124 1.04 -1.82 -1.70
N ALA A 125 0.33 -1.37 -0.66
CA ALA A 125 0.91 -1.07 0.65
C ALA A 125 1.55 -2.31 1.31
N ILE A 126 0.98 -3.49 1.09
CA ILE A 126 1.50 -4.79 1.54
C ILE A 126 2.79 -5.12 0.84
N ASN A 127 2.82 -5.07 -0.50
CA ASN A 127 4.01 -5.44 -1.29
C ASN A 127 5.25 -4.63 -0.94
N VAL A 128 5.05 -3.45 -0.36
CA VAL A 128 6.12 -2.54 0.02
C VAL A 128 6.35 -2.42 1.53
N LEU A 129 5.63 -3.20 2.34
CA LEU A 129 5.90 -3.27 3.77
C LEU A 129 7.38 -3.63 4.02
N PRO A 130 7.99 -3.08 5.08
CA PRO A 130 9.37 -3.38 5.45
C PRO A 130 9.70 -4.88 5.53
N ALA A 131 8.78 -5.71 6.05
CA ALA A 131 8.95 -7.16 6.13
C ALA A 131 9.25 -7.84 4.78
N PHE A 132 8.86 -7.24 3.65
CA PHE A 132 9.06 -7.81 2.32
C PHE A 132 10.19 -7.15 1.53
N THR A 133 10.68 -5.99 1.99
CA THR A 133 11.53 -5.12 1.16
C THR A 133 12.77 -4.60 1.86
N ALA A 134 12.88 -4.73 3.18
CA ALA A 134 14.09 -4.38 3.91
C ALA A 134 15.13 -5.52 3.81
N THR A 135 16.41 -5.16 3.77
CA THR A 135 17.54 -6.12 3.74
C THR A 135 17.68 -6.89 5.05
N THR A 136 17.23 -6.28 6.14
CA THR A 136 17.05 -6.93 7.44
C THR A 136 15.56 -7.00 7.77
N SER A 137 15.15 -7.95 8.60
CA SER A 137 13.73 -8.13 8.93
C SER A 137 13.37 -7.34 10.20
N PRO A 138 12.69 -6.19 10.09
CA PRO A 138 12.34 -5.40 11.26
C PRO A 138 11.18 -6.05 12.03
N VAL A 139 11.27 -5.99 13.37
CA VAL A 139 10.23 -6.46 14.31
C VAL A 139 8.89 -5.73 14.17
N GLY A 140 8.91 -4.53 13.59
CA GLY A 140 7.74 -3.72 13.34
C GLY A 140 7.89 -2.91 12.06
N GLY A 141 6.77 -2.66 11.39
CA GLY A 141 6.78 -1.97 10.13
C GLY A 141 5.45 -1.32 9.80
N ARG A 142 5.53 -0.20 9.08
CA ARG A 142 4.36 0.54 8.64
C ARG A 142 4.56 1.09 7.23
N THR A 143 3.53 0.96 6.40
CA THR A 143 3.40 1.67 5.13
C THR A 143 2.28 2.68 5.23
N LEU A 144 2.51 3.91 4.77
CA LEU A 144 1.46 4.89 4.54
C LEU A 144 1.49 5.39 3.11
N THR A 145 0.31 5.37 2.53
CA THR A 145 -0.03 6.00 1.27
C THR A 145 -1.01 7.14 1.57
N GLY A 146 -1.37 7.94 0.57
CA GLY A 146 -2.46 8.92 0.71
C GLY A 146 -3.84 8.27 0.96
N SER A 147 -3.99 6.99 0.63
CA SER A 147 -5.28 6.31 0.52
C SER A 147 -5.45 5.12 1.47
N CYS A 148 -4.36 4.55 2.00
CA CYS A 148 -4.41 3.43 2.92
C CYS A 148 -3.13 3.29 3.76
N THR A 149 -3.22 2.52 4.85
CA THR A 149 -2.08 2.19 5.70
C THR A 149 -2.15 0.73 6.16
N VAL A 150 -0.98 0.12 6.26
CA VAL A 150 -0.80 -1.18 6.91
C VAL A 150 0.28 -1.03 7.98
N ARG A 151 0.05 -1.61 9.15
CA ARG A 151 1.00 -1.61 10.27
C ARG A 151 1.06 -2.99 10.91
N TYR A 152 2.25 -3.44 11.26
CA TYR A 152 2.44 -4.59 12.13
C TYR A 152 3.48 -4.30 13.22
N GLU A 153 3.32 -4.96 14.37
CA GLU A 153 4.20 -4.87 15.53
C GLU A 153 4.16 -6.18 16.33
N THR A 154 5.15 -6.38 17.21
CA THR A 154 5.17 -7.50 18.19
C THR A 154 4.42 -7.19 19.50
N TYR A 155 3.83 -5.98 19.61
CA TYR A 155 3.06 -5.53 20.76
C TYR A 155 1.70 -4.96 20.32
N VAL A 156 0.76 -4.89 21.26
CA VAL A 156 -0.57 -4.30 21.01
C VAL A 156 -0.45 -2.78 20.88
N PHE A 157 -1.00 -2.21 19.80
CA PHE A 157 -0.91 -0.77 19.49
C PHE A 157 -2.26 -0.10 19.17
N LEU A 158 -3.37 -0.84 19.23
CA LEU A 158 -4.69 -0.37 18.76
C LEU A 158 -5.64 -0.01 19.90
N ASP A 159 -5.45 -0.62 21.07
CA ASP A 159 -6.12 -0.21 22.31
C ASP A 159 -5.22 0.83 22.98
N GLY A 160 -5.75 2.01 23.32
CA GLY A 160 -4.99 3.15 23.88
C GLY A 160 -4.17 2.86 25.16
N THR A 161 -4.17 1.63 25.65
CA THR A 161 -3.21 1.10 26.61
C THR A 161 -2.05 0.43 25.85
N THR A 162 -0.94 1.14 25.67
CA THR A 162 0.30 0.59 25.11
C THR A 162 0.91 -0.45 26.06
N LYS A 163 0.39 -1.67 26.06
CA LYS A 163 1.04 -2.79 26.76
C LYS A 163 2.16 -3.33 25.88
N LYS A 164 3.36 -2.80 26.08
CA LYS A 164 4.60 -3.41 25.55
C LYS A 164 4.78 -4.77 26.22
N LYS A 165 4.30 -5.85 25.60
CA LYS A 165 4.70 -7.18 26.02
C LYS A 165 6.13 -7.38 25.50
N ALA A 166 7.10 -7.46 26.41
CA ALA A 166 8.46 -7.84 26.05
C ALA A 166 8.40 -9.26 25.47
N VAL A 167 8.68 -9.39 24.17
CA VAL A 167 8.92 -10.70 23.58
C VAL A 167 10.32 -11.08 24.03
N ASN A 168 10.44 -12.17 24.80
CA ASN A 168 11.72 -12.77 25.13
C ASN A 168 12.26 -13.46 23.87
N VAL A 169 12.78 -12.67 22.95
CA VAL A 169 13.49 -13.22 21.80
C VAL A 169 14.92 -13.49 22.21
N LYS A 170 15.35 -14.73 22.01
CA LYS A 170 16.70 -15.16 22.33
C LYS A 170 17.63 -14.53 21.29
N MET A 171 18.31 -13.45 21.66
CA MET A 171 19.36 -12.86 20.83
C MET A 171 20.45 -13.90 20.61
N VAL A 172 20.70 -14.27 19.35
CA VAL A 172 21.92 -15.00 18.98
C VAL A 172 22.97 -13.94 18.69
N ALA A 173 24.03 -13.93 19.50
CA ALA A 173 25.21 -13.08 19.32
C ALA A 173 26.00 -13.50 18.07
#